data_AF-A0A1G0CX66-F1
#
_entry.id   AF-A0A1G0CX66-F1
#
_cell.length_a   1.000
_cell.length_b   1.000
_cell.length_c   1.000
_cell.angle_alpha   90.00
_cell.angle_beta   90.00
_cell.angle_gamma   90.00
#
_symmetry.space_group_name_H-M   'P 1'
#
loop_
_entity.id
_entity.type
_entity.pdbx_description
1 polymer ?
#
loop_
_entity_poly.entity_id
_entity_poly.type
_entity_poly.pdbx_seq_one_letter_code
_entity_poly.pdbx_strand_id
1 'polypeptide(L)'
;MTEDNVSLGGNIELSGFKDIDSGSMVIIKKIVGNYAKRFSQRIPNFERIRVIMKPVHEREHSEKYEIHAHLTVGGNPFIAEDTDRNLFFVLDNVLRRVEESASKA
;
A
#
# COMPACT_ATOMS: atom_id res chain seq x y z
N MET A 1 -6.24 -17.93 -10.83
CA MET A 1 -5.22 -16.86 -10.69
C MET A 1 -5.15 -16.54 -9.21
N THR A 2 -4.14 -17.05 -8.53
CA THR A 2 -4.04 -16.95 -7.07
C THR A 2 -3.30 -15.66 -6.77
N GLU A 3 -4.02 -14.60 -6.36
CA GLU A 3 -3.36 -13.40 -5.83
C GLU A 3 -2.63 -13.78 -4.54
N ASP A 4 -1.30 -13.82 -4.60
CA ASP A 4 -0.46 -14.07 -3.43
C ASP A 4 -0.55 -12.86 -2.48
N ASN A 5 -1.45 -12.96 -1.51
CA ASN A 5 -1.67 -11.97 -0.46
C ASN A 5 -0.77 -12.27 0.75
N VAL A 6 0.01 -11.29 1.18
CA VAL A 6 0.79 -11.32 2.42
C VAL A 6 0.06 -10.45 3.46
N SER A 7 -0.44 -11.07 4.53
CA SER A 7 -0.90 -10.33 5.70
C SER A 7 0.25 -10.08 6.66
N LEU A 8 0.38 -8.86 7.17
CA LEU A 8 1.40 -8.50 8.16
C LEU A 8 0.85 -8.48 9.60
N GLY A 9 -0.39 -8.96 9.80
CA GLY A 9 -1.14 -8.72 11.03
C GLY A 9 -1.65 -7.28 11.13
N GLY A 10 -2.43 -6.97 12.18
CA GLY A 10 -2.84 -5.59 12.48
C GLY A 10 -3.67 -4.90 11.38
N ASN A 11 -4.46 -5.66 10.62
CA ASN A 11 -5.31 -5.19 9.53
C ASN A 11 -4.54 -4.63 8.32
N ILE A 12 -3.37 -5.22 8.01
CA ILE A 12 -2.56 -4.88 6.84
C ILE A 12 -2.55 -6.04 5.84
N GLU A 13 -2.80 -5.73 4.58
CA GLU A 13 -2.73 -6.67 3.46
C GLU A 13 -1.85 -6.12 2.34
N LEU A 14 -0.89 -6.92 1.88
CA LEU A 14 -0.03 -6.63 0.74
C LEU A 14 -0.29 -7.66 -0.35
N SER A 15 -0.39 -7.24 -1.60
CA SER A 15 -0.62 -8.13 -2.73
C SER A 15 0.17 -7.68 -3.96
N GLY A 16 0.65 -8.65 -4.75
CA GLY A 16 1.48 -8.37 -5.93
C GLY A 16 2.96 -8.07 -5.63
N PHE A 17 3.44 -8.33 -4.41
CA PHE A 17 4.83 -8.08 -3.98
C PHE A 17 5.74 -9.33 -4.01
N LYS A 18 5.32 -10.41 -4.67
CA LYS A 18 6.01 -11.71 -4.62
C LYS A 18 7.43 -11.68 -5.18
N ASP A 19 7.62 -10.94 -6.26
CA ASP A 19 8.90 -10.90 -6.99
C ASP A 19 9.84 -9.81 -6.47
N ILE A 20 9.45 -9.13 -5.38
CA ILE A 20 10.30 -8.14 -4.71
C ILE A 20 11.34 -8.85 -3.84
N ASP A 21 12.59 -8.41 -3.95
CA ASP A 21 13.69 -8.96 -3.17
C ASP A 21 13.46 -8.80 -1.66
N SER A 22 14.11 -9.66 -0.87
CA SER A 22 13.92 -9.70 0.58
C SER A 22 14.31 -8.39 1.28
N GLY A 23 15.32 -7.66 0.77
CA GLY A 23 15.76 -6.37 1.31
C GLY A 23 14.70 -5.29 1.10
N SER A 24 14.20 -5.15 -0.12
CA SER A 24 13.11 -4.24 -0.45
C SER A 24 11.83 -4.59 0.31
N MET A 25 11.53 -5.88 0.50
CA MET A 25 10.39 -6.34 1.29
C MET A 25 10.48 -5.90 2.76
N VAL A 26 11.67 -5.89 3.38
CA VAL A 26 11.83 -5.35 4.75
C VAL A 26 11.47 -3.86 4.79
N ILE A 27 11.86 -3.09 3.79
CA ILE A 27 11.57 -1.65 3.71
C ILE A 27 10.07 -1.42 3.52
N ILE A 28 9.42 -2.14 2.59
CA ILE A 28 7.98 -2.07 2.34
C ILE A 28 7.19 -2.34 3.63
N LYS A 29 7.52 -3.42 4.35
CA LYS A 29 6.88 -3.76 5.63
C LYS A 29 7.04 -2.65 6.67
N LYS A 30 8.21 -2.01 6.75
CA LYS A 30 8.44 -0.88 7.66
C LYS A 30 7.59 0.34 7.31
N ILE A 31 7.52 0.70 6.02
CA ILE A 31 6.72 1.83 5.54
C ILE A 31 5.24 1.57 5.88
N VAL A 32 4.70 0.46 5.39
CA VAL A 32 3.27 0.14 5.55
C VAL A 32 2.90 -0.05 7.03
N GLY A 33 3.76 -0.71 7.81
CA GLY A 33 3.54 -0.88 9.25
C GLY A 33 3.54 0.44 10.02
N ASN A 34 4.40 1.39 9.66
CA ASN A 34 4.40 2.72 10.27
C ASN A 34 3.11 3.48 9.95
N TYR A 35 2.67 3.47 8.69
CA TYR A 35 1.39 4.07 8.30
C TYR A 35 0.20 3.42 8.98
N ALA A 36 0.11 2.09 9.00
CA ALA A 36 -0.97 1.38 9.67
C ALA A 36 -1.04 1.70 11.17
N LYS A 37 0.12 1.77 11.85
CA LYS A 37 0.18 2.23 13.24
C LYS A 37 -0.34 3.65 13.37
N ARG A 38 0.06 4.58 12.51
CA ARG A 38 -0.44 5.96 12.50
C ARG A 38 -1.95 6.02 12.25
N PHE A 39 -2.47 5.24 11.31
CA PHE A 39 -3.91 5.16 11.00
C PHE A 39 -4.70 4.71 12.23
N SER A 40 -4.27 3.62 12.89
CA SER A 40 -4.90 3.14 14.12
C SER A 40 -4.92 4.14 15.28
N GLN A 41 -3.97 5.09 15.28
CA GLN A 41 -3.83 6.10 16.33
C GLN A 41 -4.60 7.40 16.04
N ARG A 42 -4.77 7.74 14.76
CA ARG A 42 -5.26 9.06 14.33
C ARG A 42 -6.63 9.02 13.65
N ILE A 43 -6.99 7.90 13.05
CA ILE A 43 -8.22 7.75 12.27
C ILE A 43 -9.19 6.89 13.09
N PRO A 44 -10.26 7.48 13.65
CA PRO A 44 -11.29 6.72 14.34
C PRO A 44 -11.92 5.69 13.40
N ASN A 45 -12.27 4.52 13.93
CA ASN A 45 -12.87 3.43 13.15
C ASN A 45 -12.00 2.92 11.99
N PHE A 46 -10.66 3.05 12.08
CA PHE A 46 -9.76 2.37 11.15
C PHE A 46 -10.00 0.85 11.18
N GLU A 47 -10.29 0.28 10.02
CA GLU A 47 -10.56 -1.15 9.88
C GLU A 47 -9.41 -1.89 9.21
N ARG A 48 -8.94 -1.43 8.04
CA ARG A 48 -7.94 -2.16 7.25
C ARG A 48 -7.24 -1.25 6.25
N ILE A 49 -5.98 -1.55 5.95
CA ILE A 49 -5.25 -1.05 4.79
C ILE A 49 -4.84 -2.22 3.89
N ARG A 50 -5.28 -2.19 2.63
CA ARG A 50 -4.84 -3.12 1.58
C ARG A 50 -3.99 -2.35 0.57
N VAL A 51 -2.81 -2.87 0.25
CA VAL A 51 -1.91 -2.33 -0.76
C VAL A 51 -1.70 -3.37 -1.85
N ILE A 52 -1.90 -2.96 -3.10
CA ILE A 52 -1.82 -3.80 -4.28
C ILE A 52 -0.76 -3.21 -5.19
N MET A 53 0.25 -4.00 -5.54
CA MET A 53 1.20 -3.67 -6.59
C MET A 53 0.79 -4.38 -7.87
N LYS A 54 0.53 -3.61 -8.93
CA LYS A 54 0.25 -4.17 -10.24
C LYS A 54 1.53 -4.19 -11.09
N PRO A 55 1.82 -5.29 -11.79
CA PRO A 55 2.88 -5.31 -12.78
C PRO A 55 2.48 -4.44 -13.98
N VAL A 56 3.26 -3.39 -14.25
CA VAL A 56 3.08 -2.57 -15.45
C VAL A 56 4.06 -3.12 -16.50
N HIS A 57 3.56 -4.01 -17.36
CA HIS A 57 4.29 -4.86 -18.32
C HIS A 57 5.64 -4.35 -18.92
N GLU A 58 6.67 -5.19 -18.78
CA GLU A 58 7.51 -5.82 -19.83
C GLU A 58 7.92 -5.01 -21.08
N ARG A 59 8.27 -3.73 -20.94
CA ARG A 59 9.13 -3.08 -21.95
C ARG A 59 10.54 -2.99 -21.39
N GLU A 60 11.50 -3.54 -22.12
CA GLU A 60 12.94 -3.37 -21.83
C GLU A 60 13.18 -1.89 -21.46
N HIS A 61 13.75 -1.64 -20.28
CA HIS A 61 14.04 -0.33 -19.67
C HIS A 61 12.92 0.43 -18.92
N SER A 62 11.75 -0.15 -18.61
CA SER A 62 10.72 0.59 -17.83
C SER A 62 10.07 -0.22 -16.71
N GLU A 63 10.80 -0.48 -15.64
CA GLU A 63 10.22 -0.90 -14.36
C GLU A 63 9.43 0.27 -13.73
N LYS A 64 8.14 0.36 -14.05
CA LYS A 64 7.22 1.24 -13.33
C LYS A 64 6.43 0.38 -12.34
N TYR A 65 6.31 0.89 -11.13
CA TYR A 65 5.54 0.32 -10.04
C TYR A 65 4.22 1.07 -9.95
N GLU A 66 3.12 0.40 -10.25
CA GLU A 66 1.77 0.91 -10.03
C GLU A 66 1.26 0.39 -8.69
N ILE A 67 1.03 1.30 -7.74
CA ILE A 67 0.54 0.97 -6.40
C ILE A 67 -0.87 1.50 -6.21
N HIS A 68 -1.74 0.64 -5.68
CA HIS A 68 -3.10 0.96 -5.27
C HIS A 68 -3.21 0.76 -3.75
N ALA A 69 -3.59 1.80 -3.02
CA ALA A 69 -3.86 1.76 -1.58
C ALA A 69 -5.36 1.89 -1.31
N HIS A 70 -5.90 0.96 -0.52
CA HIS A 70 -7.31 0.87 -0.15
C HIS A 70 -7.41 0.88 1.38
N LEU A 71 -7.77 2.03 1.94
CA LEU A 71 -7.98 2.24 3.36
C LEU A 71 -9.48 2.13 3.67
N THR A 72 -9.87 1.27 4.59
CA THR A 72 -11.27 1.13 5.04
C THR A 72 -11.43 1.73 6.43
N VAL A 73 -12.39 2.64 6.59
CA VAL A 73 -12.67 3.36 7.84
C VAL A 73 -14.18 3.40 8.07
N GLY A 74 -14.65 2.70 9.10
CA GLY A 74 -16.09 2.60 9.42
C GLY A 74 -16.95 2.16 8.22
N GLY A 75 -16.48 1.18 7.46
CA GLY A 75 -17.08 0.69 6.23
C GLY A 75 -16.88 1.55 4.98
N ASN A 76 -16.31 2.76 5.11
CA ASN A 76 -16.07 3.65 3.97
C ASN A 76 -14.67 3.42 3.36
N PRO A 77 -14.58 3.17 2.04
CA PRO A 77 -13.31 3.01 1.36
C PRO A 77 -12.71 4.35 0.93
N PHE A 78 -11.42 4.53 1.22
CA PHE A 78 -10.57 5.61 0.73
C PHE A 78 -9.47 5.00 -0.13
N ILE A 79 -9.45 5.39 -1.40
CA ILE A 79 -8.59 4.77 -2.41
C ILE A 79 -7.65 5.83 -2.98
N ALA A 80 -6.38 5.48 -3.13
CA ALA A 80 -5.43 6.25 -3.92
C ALA A 80 -4.55 5.31 -4.73
N GLU A 81 -4.20 5.75 -5.93
CA GLU A 81 -3.29 5.03 -6.83
C GLU A 81 -2.26 6.00 -7.39
N ASP A 82 -1.06 5.49 -7.67
CA ASP A 82 -0.01 6.23 -8.32
C ASP A 82 1.01 5.26 -8.97
N THR A 83 1.79 5.79 -9.91
CA THR A 83 2.78 5.01 -10.67
C THR A 83 4.11 5.75 -10.75
N ASP A 84 5.18 5.12 -10.28
CA ASP A 84 6.54 5.68 -10.34
C ASP A 84 7.59 4.60 -10.63
N ARG A 85 8.83 5.00 -10.96
CA ARG A 85 9.97 4.09 -11.09
C ARG A 85 10.60 3.75 -9.73
N ASN A 86 10.32 4.53 -8.70
CA ASN A 86 10.78 4.30 -7.34
C ASN A 86 9.64 3.74 -6.50
N LEU A 87 9.70 2.43 -6.23
CA LEU A 87 8.71 1.68 -5.45
C LEU A 87 8.42 2.31 -4.08
N PHE A 88 9.46 2.73 -3.35
CA PHE A 88 9.28 3.26 -2.00
C PHE A 88 8.63 4.64 -2.02
N PHE A 89 8.97 5.45 -3.02
CA PHE A 89 8.39 6.77 -3.19
C PHE A 89 6.91 6.68 -3.53
N VAL A 90 6.54 5.87 -4.54
CA VAL A 90 5.13 5.71 -4.93
C VAL A 90 4.31 5.12 -3.78
N LEU A 91 4.85 4.15 -3.04
CA LEU A 91 4.21 3.56 -1.87
C LEU A 91 3.96 4.58 -0.76
N ASP A 92 4.95 5.40 -0.42
CA ASP A 92 4.78 6.48 0.57
C ASP A 92 3.74 7.50 0.10
N ASN A 93 3.80 7.90 -1.17
CA ASN A 93 2.89 8.89 -1.73
C ASN A 93 1.42 8.44 -1.68
N VAL A 94 1.12 7.20 -2.09
CA VAL A 94 -0.27 6.69 -2.06
C VAL A 94 -0.79 6.54 -0.64
N LEU A 95 0.05 6.09 0.31
CA LEU A 95 -0.34 5.93 1.71
C LEU A 95 -0.64 7.29 2.35
N ARG A 96 0.17 8.30 2.06
CA ARG A 96 -0.10 9.69 2.49
C ARG A 96 -1.41 10.22 1.91
N ARG A 97 -1.69 9.97 0.63
CA ARG A 97 -2.93 10.42 -0.03
C ARG A 97 -4.19 9.80 0.56
N VAL A 98 -4.18 8.49 0.87
CA VAL A 98 -5.34 7.87 1.55
C VAL A 98 -5.50 8.38 2.98
N GLU A 99 -4.40 8.66 3.69
CA GLU A 99 -4.45 9.28 5.01
C GLU A 99 -5.10 10.67 4.98
N GLU A 100 -4.66 11.53 4.05
CA GLU A 100 -5.19 12.87 3.87
C GLU A 100 -6.67 12.85 3.48
N SER A 101 -7.08 11.85 2.70
CA SER A 101 -8.48 11.68 2.27
C SER A 101 -9.36 11.22 3.44
N ALA A 102 -8.89 10.25 4.23
CA ALA A 102 -9.62 9.73 5.38
C ALA A 102 -9.67 10.72 6.56
N SER A 103 -8.64 11.57 6.72
CA SER A 103 -8.60 12.56 7.81
C SER A 103 -9.50 13.78 7.58
N LYS A 104 -10.02 13.96 6.36
CA LYS A 104 -10.93 15.06 5.99
C LYS A 104 -12.40 14.66 5.99
N ALA A 105 -12.71 13.37 6.14
CA ALA A 105 -14.06 12.83 6.16
C ALA A 105 -14.64 12.87 7.58
#